data_AF-A0A0F7FY03-F1
#
_entry.id   AF-A0A0F7FY03-F1
#
_cell.length_a   1.000
_cell.length_b   1.000
_cell.length_c   1.000
_cell.angle_alpha   90.00
_cell.angle_beta   90.00
_cell.angle_gamma   90.00
#
_symmetry.space_group_name_H-M   'P 1'
#
loop_
_entity.id
_entity.type
_entity.pdbx_description
1 polymer ?
#
loop_
_entity_poly.entity_id
_entity_poly.type
_entity_poly.pdbx_seq_one_letter_code
_entity_poly.pdbx_strand_id
1 'polypeptide(L)'
;MWFSRRDRRADAAPMSHRMRCDLCRKKSEASVEFGRVQDWQLDHAARNPGHRQFTEILTRPWRTERQAVTIGVEITTVQGDGWYRTGECALCGHAGVAVHWIGSARAAGRSAHLFGCQDCVTSLHERVSGVARV
;
A
#
# COMPACT_ATOMS: atom_id res chain seq x y z
N MET A 1 -0.98 0.29 -20.11
CA MET A 1 -0.46 -0.87 -19.38
C MET A 1 -1.57 -1.44 -18.49
N TRP A 2 -1.68 -2.76 -18.38
CA TRP A 2 -2.62 -3.42 -17.47
C TRP A 2 -1.94 -3.71 -16.14
N PHE A 3 -2.64 -3.50 -15.02
CA PHE A 3 -2.15 -3.88 -13.69
C PHE A 3 -3.24 -4.62 -12.90
N SER A 4 -2.79 -5.51 -12.02
CA SER A 4 -3.67 -6.28 -11.13
C SER A 4 -3.58 -5.71 -9.72
N ARG A 5 -4.73 -5.59 -9.04
CA ARG A 5 -4.81 -5.16 -7.64
C ARG A 5 -5.90 -5.92 -6.91
N ARG A 6 -5.78 -5.97 -5.58
CA ARG A 6 -6.89 -6.42 -4.73
C ARG A 6 -8.10 -5.53 -4.97
N ASP A 7 -9.26 -6.13 -5.18
CA ASP A 7 -10.50 -5.38 -5.22
C ASP A 7 -10.90 -5.01 -3.80
N ARG A 8 -11.05 -3.72 -3.54
CA ARG A 8 -11.38 -3.15 -2.23
C ARG A 8 -12.59 -2.21 -2.30
N ARG A 9 -13.32 -2.24 -3.41
CA ARG A 9 -14.54 -1.45 -3.52
C ARG A 9 -15.58 -1.94 -2.50
N ALA A 10 -16.46 -1.05 -2.08
CA ALA A 10 -17.49 -1.37 -1.10
C ALA A 10 -18.47 -2.46 -1.58
N ASP A 11 -18.63 -2.60 -2.89
CA ASP A 11 -19.49 -3.59 -3.56
C ASP A 11 -18.75 -4.87 -3.97
N ALA A 12 -17.44 -4.97 -3.73
CA ALA A 12 -16.67 -6.17 -4.04
C ALA A 12 -17.00 -7.30 -3.07
N ALA A 13 -17.00 -8.55 -3.57
CA ALA A 13 -17.14 -9.72 -2.72
C ALA A 13 -16.05 -9.72 -1.63
N PRO A 14 -16.37 -10.00 -0.35
CA PRO A 14 -15.38 -9.90 0.72
C PRO A 14 -14.30 -10.99 0.59
N MET A 15 -13.15 -10.71 1.20
CA MET A 15 -12.17 -11.76 1.48
C MET A 15 -12.79 -12.78 2.45
N SER A 16 -12.60 -14.07 2.18
CA SER A 16 -13.04 -15.12 3.09
C SER A 16 -12.02 -16.23 3.22
N HIS A 17 -12.04 -16.86 4.38
CA HIS A 17 -11.18 -17.95 4.80
C HIS A 17 -11.99 -19.24 4.84
N ARG A 18 -11.34 -20.37 4.61
CA ARG A 18 -11.82 -21.72 4.93
C ARG A 18 -10.65 -22.54 5.43
N MET A 19 -10.84 -23.35 6.46
CA MET A 19 -9.87 -24.38 6.81
C MET A 19 -10.24 -25.69 6.11
N ARG A 20 -9.24 -26.43 5.62
CA ARG A 20 -9.40 -27.78 5.07
C ARG A 20 -8.48 -28.73 5.82
N CYS A 21 -9.02 -29.83 6.34
CA CYS A 21 -8.21 -30.91 6.86
C CYS A 21 -7.49 -31.63 5.71
N ASP A 22 -6.18 -31.78 5.77
CA ASP A 22 -5.43 -32.39 4.66
C ASP A 22 -5.54 -33.91 4.62
N LEU A 23 -5.88 -34.55 5.74
CA LEU A 23 -6.11 -36.00 5.80
C LEU A 23 -7.49 -36.38 5.25
N CYS A 24 -8.58 -35.82 5.80
CA CYS A 24 -9.94 -36.22 5.41
C CYS A 24 -10.64 -35.27 4.42
N ARG A 25 -9.98 -34.18 4.03
CA ARG A 25 -10.45 -33.20 3.02
C ARG A 25 -11.74 -32.44 3.36
N LYS A 26 -12.34 -32.67 4.53
CA LYS A 26 -13.44 -31.85 5.07
C LYS A 26 -13.00 -30.40 5.22
N LYS A 27 -13.96 -29.48 5.08
CA LYS A 27 -13.74 -28.03 5.10
C LYS A 27 -14.67 -27.37 6.10
N SER A 28 -14.23 -26.27 6.70
CA SER A 28 -15.11 -25.32 7.36
C SER A 28 -16.02 -24.63 6.34
N GLU A 29 -17.08 -24.00 6.82
CA GLU A 29 -17.77 -22.97 6.06
C GLU A 29 -16.82 -21.79 5.75
N ALA A 30 -17.15 -21.02 4.71
CA ALA A 30 -16.42 -19.78 4.44
C ALA A 30 -16.77 -18.73 5.50
N SER A 31 -15.77 -18.00 5.99
CA SER A 31 -16.01 -16.87 6.88
C SER A 31 -15.07 -15.72 6.58
N VAL A 32 -15.56 -14.48 6.76
CA VAL A 32 -14.71 -13.27 6.75
C VAL A 32 -13.87 -13.17 8.03
N GLU A 33 -14.32 -13.81 9.11
CA GLU A 33 -13.64 -13.85 10.40
C GLU A 33 -12.74 -15.08 10.47
N PHE A 34 -11.42 -14.90 10.44
CA PHE A 34 -10.47 -16.00 10.51
C PHE A 34 -10.64 -16.88 11.75
N GLY A 35 -10.99 -16.28 12.90
CA GLY A 35 -11.23 -17.00 14.15
C GLY A 35 -12.26 -18.13 14.00
N ARG A 36 -13.35 -17.91 13.26
CA ARG A 36 -14.41 -18.94 13.08
C ARG A 36 -13.93 -20.17 12.33
N VAL A 37 -13.05 -20.01 11.35
CA VAL A 37 -12.50 -21.17 10.62
C VAL A 37 -11.41 -21.88 11.42
N GLN A 38 -10.73 -21.15 12.31
CA GLN A 38 -9.78 -21.72 13.26
C GLN A 38 -10.50 -22.50 14.37
N ASP A 39 -11.63 -22.01 14.89
CA ASP A 39 -12.48 -22.74 15.85
C ASP A 39 -12.90 -24.09 15.26
N TRP A 40 -13.37 -24.10 14.01
CA TRP A 40 -13.68 -25.34 13.30
C TRP A 40 -12.46 -26.29 13.21
N GLN A 41 -11.27 -25.76 12.94
CA GLN A 41 -10.04 -26.56 12.88
C GLN A 41 -9.73 -27.21 14.23
N LEU A 42 -9.82 -26.44 15.32
CA LEU A 42 -9.54 -26.92 16.68
C LEU A 42 -10.57 -27.97 17.10
N ASP A 43 -11.87 -27.71 16.88
CA ASP A 43 -12.94 -28.66 17.14
C ASP A 43 -12.77 -29.96 16.34
N HIS A 44 -12.37 -29.84 15.07
CA HIS A 44 -12.14 -30.99 14.19
C HIS A 44 -10.95 -31.82 14.68
N ALA A 45 -9.85 -31.19 15.08
CA ALA A 45 -8.69 -31.89 15.65
C ALA A 45 -9.01 -32.55 16.99
N ALA A 46 -9.79 -31.88 17.86
CA ALA A 46 -10.21 -32.42 19.16
C ALA A 46 -11.07 -33.68 19.00
N ARG A 47 -11.97 -33.71 18.00
CA ARG A 47 -12.80 -34.89 17.69
C ARG A 47 -12.07 -35.97 16.91
N ASN A 48 -10.93 -35.64 16.29
CA ASN A 48 -10.17 -36.56 15.42
C ASN A 48 -8.66 -36.44 15.71
N PRO A 49 -8.12 -37.10 16.75
CA PRO A 49 -6.75 -36.87 17.25
C PRO A 49 -5.60 -37.06 16.23
N GLY A 50 -5.83 -37.78 15.14
CA GLY A 50 -4.88 -37.95 14.03
C GLY A 50 -4.92 -36.84 12.97
N HIS A 51 -5.94 -35.98 12.98
CA HIS A 51 -6.15 -34.93 11.98
C HIS A 51 -5.41 -33.65 12.41
N ARG A 52 -4.09 -33.62 12.17
CA ARG A 52 -3.22 -32.55 12.69
C ARG A 52 -2.72 -31.55 11.65
N GLN A 53 -2.97 -31.81 10.36
CA GLN A 53 -2.53 -30.96 9.26
C GLN A 53 -3.73 -30.33 8.57
N PHE A 54 -3.67 -29.01 8.39
CA PHE A 54 -4.74 -28.21 7.83
C PHE A 54 -4.16 -27.19 6.85
N THR A 55 -4.87 -26.97 5.75
CA THR A 55 -4.57 -25.94 4.76
C THR A 55 -5.66 -24.86 4.81
N GLU A 56 -5.25 -23.60 4.93
CA GLU A 56 -6.14 -22.46 4.73
C GLU A 56 -6.41 -22.24 3.23
N ILE A 57 -7.68 -22.06 2.87
CA ILE A 57 -8.12 -21.64 1.55
C ILE A 57 -8.62 -20.20 1.65
N LEU A 58 -7.81 -19.27 1.18
CA LEU A 58 -8.12 -17.84 1.13
C LEU A 58 -8.77 -17.47 -0.20
N THR A 59 -10.02 -17.02 -0.15
CA THR A 59 -10.68 -16.38 -1.29
C THR A 59 -10.49 -14.87 -1.16
N ARG A 60 -9.90 -14.25 -2.17
CA ARG A 60 -9.62 -12.81 -2.18
C ARG A 60 -9.96 -12.26 -3.57
N PRO A 61 -10.84 -11.25 -3.68
CA PRO A 61 -11.17 -10.66 -4.96
C PRO A 61 -9.98 -9.87 -5.53
N TRP A 62 -9.78 -9.99 -6.83
CA TRP A 62 -8.80 -9.22 -7.60
C TRP A 62 -9.47 -8.66 -8.82
N ARG A 63 -8.93 -7.55 -9.30
CA ARG A 63 -9.35 -6.96 -10.56
C ARG A 63 -8.16 -6.46 -11.34
N THR A 64 -8.34 -6.43 -12.66
CA THR A 64 -7.44 -5.76 -13.57
C THR A 64 -7.96 -4.36 -13.86
N GLU A 65 -7.05 -3.40 -13.83
CA GLU A 65 -7.33 -2.02 -14.19
C GLU A 65 -6.41 -1.64 -15.36
N ARG A 66 -6.98 -0.90 -16.30
CA ARG A 66 -6.19 -0.21 -17.30
C ARG A 66 -5.74 1.09 -16.66
N GLN A 67 -4.43 1.28 -16.50
CA GLN A 67 -3.93 2.58 -16.08
C GLN A 67 -4.18 3.54 -17.24
N ALA A 68 -5.18 4.41 -17.10
CA ALA A 68 -5.13 5.68 -17.79
C ALA A 68 -3.88 6.38 -17.27
N VAL A 69 -3.02 6.87 -18.16
CA VAL A 69 -1.83 7.61 -17.74
C VAL A 69 -2.33 8.88 -17.08
N THR A 70 -2.45 8.84 -15.76
CA THR A 70 -2.68 9.99 -14.91
C THR A 70 -1.39 10.18 -14.13
N ILE A 71 -0.74 11.32 -14.33
CA ILE A 71 0.40 11.74 -13.53
C ILE A 71 -0.16 12.08 -12.14
N GLY A 72 -0.16 11.11 -11.24
CA GLY A 72 -0.44 11.34 -9.82
C GLY A 72 0.86 11.74 -9.14
N VAL A 73 1.04 13.03 -8.87
CA VAL A 73 2.11 13.51 -7.98
C VAL A 73 1.57 13.46 -6.56
N GLU A 74 1.95 12.43 -5.80
CA GLU A 74 1.68 12.38 -4.37
C GLU A 74 2.86 13.01 -3.64
N ILE A 75 2.67 14.25 -3.17
CA ILE A 75 3.66 14.98 -2.37
C ILE A 75 3.38 14.68 -0.90
N THR A 76 4.22 13.89 -0.26
CA THR A 76 4.17 13.68 1.19
C THR A 76 5.28 14.50 1.84
N THR A 77 4.94 15.68 2.36
CA THR A 77 5.84 16.45 3.23
C THR A 77 5.94 15.75 4.58
N VAL A 78 7.10 15.15 4.87
CA VAL A 78 7.45 14.75 6.24
C VAL A 78 8.23 15.91 6.85
N GLN A 79 7.71 16.47 7.95
CA GLN A 79 8.50 17.31 8.83
C GLN A 79 9.52 16.39 9.52
N GLY A 80 10.69 16.24 8.90
CA GLY A 80 11.79 15.40 9.37
C GLY A 80 13.02 16.25 9.69
N ASP A 81 13.63 15.92 10.82
CA ASP A 81 14.63 16.68 11.55
C ASP A 81 15.96 16.78 10.77
N GLY A 82 16.09 17.81 9.93
CA GLY A 82 17.34 18.57 9.77
C GLY A 82 18.64 17.85 9.37
N TRP A 83 18.65 16.97 8.37
CA TRP A 83 19.92 16.58 7.72
C TRP A 83 20.12 17.39 6.42
N TYR A 84 20.89 18.47 6.51
CA TYR A 84 21.29 19.29 5.37
C TYR A 84 22.14 18.45 4.40
N ARG A 85 21.67 18.26 3.17
CA ARG A 85 22.51 17.80 2.06
C ARG A 85 22.61 18.96 1.07
N THR A 86 23.83 19.30 0.64
CA THR A 86 24.02 20.11 -0.57
C THR A 86 23.68 19.24 -1.77
N GLY A 87 22.85 19.74 -2.68
CA GLY A 87 22.36 18.97 -3.82
C GLY A 87 21.75 19.84 -4.90
N GLU A 88 21.03 19.20 -5.82
CA GLU A 88 20.27 19.87 -6.88
C GLU A 88 18.81 20.02 -6.46
N CYS A 89 18.29 21.24 -6.59
CA CYS A 89 16.88 21.52 -6.38
C CYS A 89 16.06 21.03 -7.58
N ALA A 90 15.19 20.04 -7.38
CA ALA A 90 14.33 19.48 -8.42
C ALA A 90 13.26 20.47 -8.94
N LEU A 91 13.07 21.62 -8.27
CA LEU A 91 12.07 22.62 -8.65
C LEU A 91 12.65 23.76 -9.50
N CYS A 92 13.88 24.19 -9.22
CA CYS A 92 14.53 25.30 -9.95
C CYS A 92 15.82 24.91 -10.68
N GLY A 93 16.34 23.70 -10.49
CA GLY A 93 17.55 23.18 -11.15
C GLY A 93 18.87 23.68 -10.57
N HIS A 94 18.87 24.53 -9.53
CA HIS A 94 20.11 24.99 -8.91
C HIS A 94 20.82 23.86 -8.16
N ALA A 95 22.10 23.65 -8.48
CA ALA A 95 22.97 22.68 -7.82
C ALA A 95 23.87 23.35 -6.76
N GLY A 96 24.40 22.54 -5.83
CA GLY A 96 25.30 23.01 -4.77
C GLY A 96 24.60 23.80 -3.66
N VAL A 97 23.27 23.77 -3.61
CA VAL A 97 22.46 24.48 -2.61
C VAL A 97 22.02 23.52 -1.51
N ALA A 98 21.77 24.03 -0.31
CA ALA A 98 21.12 23.26 0.73
C ALA A 98 19.71 22.86 0.26
N VAL A 99 19.40 21.56 0.34
CA VAL A 99 18.11 21.04 -0.09
C VAL A 99 17.39 20.28 1.01
N HIS A 100 16.06 20.39 0.98
CA HIS A 100 15.12 19.68 1.84
C HIS A 100 14.44 18.59 1.04
N TRP A 101 14.18 17.44 1.69
CA TRP A 101 13.42 16.38 1.05
C TRP A 101 11.94 16.80 0.93
N ILE A 102 11.42 16.76 -0.30
CA ILE A 102 10.03 17.15 -0.62
C ILE A 102 9.13 15.91 -0.68
N GLY A 103 9.69 14.78 -1.13
CA GLY A 103 8.93 13.55 -1.33
C GLY A 103 9.63 12.58 -2.26
N SER A 104 8.90 11.58 -2.74
CA SER A 104 9.40 10.61 -3.73
C SER A 104 8.50 10.57 -4.94
N ALA A 105 9.08 10.64 -6.14
CA ALA A 105 8.36 10.50 -7.40
C ALA A 105 8.60 9.12 -8.02
N ARG A 106 7.60 8.61 -8.73
CA ARG A 106 7.70 7.37 -9.53
C ARG A 106 7.32 7.61 -10.98
N ALA A 107 8.18 7.21 -11.90
CA ALA A 107 7.93 7.28 -13.34
C ALA A 107 8.57 6.07 -14.05
N ALA A 108 7.83 5.42 -14.96
CA ALA A 108 8.33 4.29 -15.77
C ALA A 108 9.07 3.20 -14.97
N GLY A 109 8.51 2.81 -13.81
CA GLY A 109 9.11 1.79 -12.93
C GLY A 109 10.33 2.27 -12.13
N ARG A 110 10.74 3.54 -12.26
CA ARG A 110 11.83 4.15 -11.48
C ARG A 110 11.24 4.98 -10.34
N SER A 111 11.91 4.96 -9.20
CA SER A 111 11.59 5.80 -8.03
C SER A 111 12.77 6.75 -7.77
N ALA A 112 12.50 8.02 -7.50
CA ALA A 112 13.52 9.00 -7.14
C ALA A 112 13.04 9.86 -5.96
N HIS A 113 13.94 10.18 -5.03
CA HIS A 113 13.68 11.17 -4.01
C HIS A 113 13.85 12.57 -4.61
N LEU A 114 12.86 13.42 -4.39
CA LEU A 114 12.89 14.81 -4.81
C LEU A 114 13.35 15.68 -3.64
N PHE A 115 14.29 16.56 -3.95
CA PHE A 115 14.80 17.54 -3.01
C PHE A 115 14.59 18.94 -3.60
N GLY A 116 14.40 19.95 -2.76
CA GLY A 116 14.36 21.34 -3.23
C GLY A 116 14.96 22.31 -2.23
N CYS A 117 15.42 23.46 -2.71
CA CYS A 117 15.93 24.52 -1.86
C CYS A 117 14.80 25.15 -1.02
N GLN A 118 15.19 25.79 0.08
CA GLN A 118 14.27 26.44 1.01
C GLN A 118 13.25 27.34 0.30
N ASP A 119 13.69 28.23 -0.59
CA ASP A 119 12.80 29.17 -1.29
C ASP A 119 11.71 28.46 -2.11
N CYS A 120 12.11 27.42 -2.86
CA CYS A 120 11.16 26.67 -3.67
C CYS A 120 10.20 25.83 -2.82
N VAL A 121 10.67 25.28 -1.69
CA VAL A 121 9.81 24.52 -0.76
C VAL A 121 8.83 25.44 -0.06
N THR A 122 9.25 26.63 0.37
CA THR A 122 8.36 27.65 0.95
C THR A 122 7.31 28.08 -0.05
N SER A 123 7.69 28.41 -1.29
CA SER A 123 6.73 28.79 -2.34
C SER A 123 5.75 27.65 -2.67
N LEU A 124 6.23 26.40 -2.69
CA LEU A 124 5.38 25.22 -2.89
C LEU A 124 4.37 25.06 -1.74
N HIS A 125 4.82 25.24 -0.49
CA HIS A 125 3.95 25.16 0.68
C HIS A 125 2.86 26.24 0.64
N GLU A 126 3.20 27.49 0.35
CA GLU A 126 2.23 28.59 0.21
C GLU A 126 1.15 28.29 -0.84
N ARG A 127 1.56 27.74 -2.00
CA ARG A 127 0.62 27.33 -3.07
C ARG A 127 -0.31 26.21 -2.64
N VAL A 128 0.21 25.19 -1.95
CA VAL A 128 -0.58 24.03 -1.51
C VAL A 128 -1.51 24.38 -0.34
N SER A 129 -1.06 25.22 0.59
CA SER A 129 -1.86 25.68 1.73
C SER A 129 -2.93 26.71 1.35
N GLY A 130 -2.98 27.15 0.08
CA GLY A 130 -3.96 28.13 -0.39
C GLY A 130 -3.73 29.57 0.11
N VAL A 131 -2.54 29.86 0.64
CA VAL A 131 -2.13 31.20 1.08
C VAL A 131 -1.40 31.89 -0.07
N ALA A 132 -2.14 32.25 -1.12
CA ALA A 132 -1.60 33.12 -2.16
C ALA A 132 -1.66 34.57 -1.65
N ARG A 133 -0.50 35.25 -1.55
CA ARG A 133 -0.48 36.72 -1.46
C ARG A 133 -1.02 37.29 -2.77
N VAL A 134 -2.05 38.13 -2.65
CA VAL A 134 -2.45 39.12 -3.67
C VAL A 134 -1.31 40.11 -3.88
#